data_AF-A0A2V8DTU0-F1
#
_entry.id   AF-A0A2V8DTU0-F1
#
_cell.length_a   1.000
_cell.length_b   1.000
_cell.length_c   1.000
_cell.angle_alpha   90.00
_cell.angle_beta   90.00
_cell.angle_gamma   90.00
#
_symmetry.space_group_name_H-M   'P 1'
#
loop_
_entity.id
_entity.type
_entity.pdbx_description
1 polymer ?
#
loop_
_entity_poly.entity_id
_entity_poly.type
_entity_poly.pdbx_seq_one_letter_code
_entity_poly.pdbx_strand_id
1 'polypeptide(L)'
;MLIGMDTKGVLTGILVVEHHEPYGSFSVEPPEFAAQFKGKSIRDPFRVGEDVDAVSRASITITSATRSIKNSARRVARQLLTPPASK
;
A
#
# COMPACT_ATOMS: atom_id res chain seq x y z
N MET A 1 -7.58 -6.73 2.08
CA MET A 1 -7.14 -5.38 2.54
C MET A 1 -8.11 -4.32 2.02
N LEU A 2 -8.37 -3.28 2.81
CA LEU A 2 -9.09 -2.08 2.39
C LEU A 2 -8.11 -0.92 2.29
N ILE A 3 -8.26 -0.11 1.24
CA ILE A 3 -7.35 1.00 0.93
C ILE A 3 -8.17 2.28 0.79
N GLY A 4 -7.94 3.22 1.70
CA GLY A 4 -8.51 4.57 1.63
C GLY A 4 -7.64 5.47 0.76
N MET A 5 -8.28 6.23 -0.12
CA MET A 5 -7.61 7.18 -1.02
C MET A 5 -8.50 8.41 -1.23
N ASP A 6 -7.90 9.60 -1.25
CA ASP A 6 -8.61 10.83 -1.58
C ASP A 6 -8.71 11.07 -3.10
N THR A 7 -9.41 12.14 -3.50
CA THR A 7 -9.59 12.50 -4.91
C THR A 7 -8.33 13.03 -5.61
N LYS A 8 -7.25 13.27 -4.86
CA LYS A 8 -5.94 13.67 -5.39
C LYS A 8 -5.00 12.47 -5.56
N GLY A 9 -5.46 11.27 -5.21
CA GLY A 9 -4.65 10.05 -5.27
C GLY A 9 -3.66 9.93 -4.10
N VAL A 10 -3.99 10.50 -2.94
CA VAL A 10 -3.23 10.35 -1.70
C VAL A 10 -3.88 9.27 -0.85
N LEU A 11 -3.07 8.34 -0.34
CA LEU A 11 -3.55 7.26 0.53
C LEU A 11 -3.88 7.81 1.92
N THR A 12 -5.10 7.57 2.38
CA THR A 12 -5.60 8.09 3.67
C THR A 12 -5.49 7.08 4.80
N GLY A 13 -5.44 5.78 4.47
CA GLY A 13 -5.26 4.69 5.42
C GLY A 13 -5.34 3.32 4.75
N ILE A 14 -4.75 2.32 5.40
CA ILE A 14 -4.80 0.91 4.99
C ILE A 14 -5.37 0.11 6.16
N LEU A 15 -6.26 -0.84 5.86
CA LEU A 15 -6.75 -1.81 6.83
C LEU A 15 -6.54 -3.23 6.31
N VAL A 16 -5.80 -4.03 7.06
CA VAL A 16 -5.61 -5.46 6.76
C VAL A 16 -6.76 -6.23 7.43
N VAL A 17 -7.78 -6.57 6.62
CA VAL A 17 -9.01 -7.24 7.09
C VAL A 17 -8.91 -8.76 7.10
N GLU A 18 -8.23 -9.34 6.10
CA GLU A 18 -8.06 -10.78 5.92
C GLU A 18 -6.80 -11.02 5.09
N HIS A 19 -6.04 -12.05 5.46
CA HIS A 19 -4.93 -12.62 4.70
C HIS A 19 -4.72 -14.08 5.11
N HIS A 20 -4.06 -14.85 4.25
CA HIS A 20 -3.67 -16.25 4.49
C HIS A 20 -2.14 -16.38 4.37
N GLU A 21 -1.44 -15.47 5.06
CA GLU A 21 0.02 -15.37 5.02
C GLU A 21 0.60 -15.94 6.31
N PRO A 22 1.53 -16.92 6.26
CA PRO A 22 2.06 -17.58 7.45
C PRO A 22 2.88 -16.62 8.35
N TYR A 23 3.35 -15.52 7.77
CA TYR A 23 4.18 -14.52 8.45
C TYR A 23 3.41 -13.24 8.79
N GLY A 24 2.08 -13.23 8.70
CA GLY A 24 1.27 -12.03 8.83
C GLY A 24 1.47 -11.27 10.15
N SER A 25 1.50 -12.02 11.26
CA SER A 25 1.51 -11.52 12.64
C SER A 25 2.63 -10.54 12.96
N PHE A 26 3.79 -10.68 12.31
CA PHE A 26 4.93 -9.79 12.52
C PHE A 26 5.29 -8.96 11.28
N SER A 27 4.50 -9.04 10.21
CA SER A 27 4.81 -8.35 8.95
C SER A 27 3.72 -7.37 8.50
N VAL A 28 2.49 -7.84 8.28
CA VAL A 28 1.40 -7.01 7.73
C VAL A 28 0.28 -6.71 8.71
N GLU A 29 0.17 -7.50 9.77
CA GLU A 29 -0.79 -7.27 10.86
C GLU A 29 -0.42 -6.09 11.77
N PRO A 30 0.87 -5.84 12.09
CA PRO A 30 1.23 -4.70 12.95
C PRO A 30 0.77 -3.36 12.35
N PRO A 31 0.25 -2.43 13.17
CA PRO A 31 -0.25 -1.14 12.69
C PRO A 31 0.83 -0.30 12.00
N GLU A 32 2.10 -0.52 12.33
CA GLU A 32 3.27 0.13 11.72
C GLU A 32 3.35 -0.15 10.21
N PHE A 33 2.95 -1.35 9.76
CA PHE A 33 2.91 -1.67 8.33
C PHE A 33 1.93 -0.74 7.59
N ALA A 34 0.70 -0.61 8.10
CA ALA A 34 -0.31 0.24 7.49
C ALA A 34 0.04 1.74 7.59
N ALA A 35 0.65 2.16 8.70
CA ALA A 35 1.01 3.54 8.95
C ALA A 35 2.01 4.10 7.91
N GLN A 36 2.90 3.25 7.39
CA GLN A 36 3.89 3.64 6.38
C GLN A 36 3.26 4.20 5.09
N PHE A 37 2.04 3.80 4.74
CA PHE A 37 1.40 4.23 3.49
C PHE A 37 0.64 5.54 3.61
N LYS A 38 0.28 5.96 4.82
CA LYS A 38 -0.57 7.13 5.04
C LYS A 38 0.12 8.41 4.55
N GLY A 39 -0.59 9.19 3.73
CA GLY A 39 -0.08 10.43 3.14
C GLY A 39 0.78 10.23 1.89
N LYS A 40 1.12 9.00 1.51
CA LYS A 40 1.85 8.74 0.26
C LYS A 40 0.94 8.88 -0.97
N SER A 41 1.52 9.29 -2.08
CA SER A 41 0.81 9.34 -3.36
C SER A 41 0.76 7.96 -4.01
N ILE A 42 -0.31 7.66 -4.73
CA ILE A 42 -0.35 6.49 -5.63
C ILE A 42 0.75 6.51 -6.70
N ARG A 43 1.37 7.67 -6.96
CA ARG A 43 2.47 7.82 -7.93
C ARG A 43 3.81 7.37 -7.37
N ASP A 44 3.92 7.25 -6.06
CA ASP A 44 5.16 6.90 -5.39
C ASP A 44 5.60 5.46 -5.71
N PRO A 45 6.92 5.17 -5.60
CA PRO A 45 7.48 3.90 -6.02
C PRO A 45 7.14 2.72 -5.11
N PHE A 46 7.01 2.91 -3.79
CA PHE A 46 6.74 1.86 -2.80
C PHE A 46 7.71 0.66 -2.90
N ARG A 47 9.01 0.92 -2.97
CA ARG A 47 10.05 -0.11 -2.97
C ARG A 47 10.25 -0.61 -1.54
N VAL A 48 10.11 -1.92 -1.35
CA VAL A 48 10.39 -2.57 -0.07
C VAL A 48 11.90 -2.52 0.20
N GLY A 49 12.28 -2.13 1.41
CA GLY A 49 13.66 -1.84 1.83
C GLY A 49 14.13 -0.41 1.56
N GLU A 50 13.31 0.42 0.90
CA GLU A 50 13.63 1.84 0.63
C GLU A 50 12.51 2.76 1.07
N ASP A 51 11.32 2.60 0.48
CA ASP A 51 10.13 3.42 0.76
C ASP A 51 9.17 2.78 1.77
N VAL A 52 9.30 1.47 1.97
CA VAL A 52 8.50 0.61 2.85
C VAL A 52 9.46 -0.34 3.54
N ASP A 53 9.36 -0.52 4.85
CA ASP A 53 10.23 -1.35 5.64
C ASP A 53 10.20 -2.80 5.17
N ALA A 54 11.39 -3.37 5.01
CA ALA A 54 11.54 -4.81 4.79
C ALA A 54 11.41 -5.54 6.13
N VAL A 55 10.76 -6.71 6.12
CA VAL A 55 10.64 -7.56 7.31
C VAL A 55 11.39 -8.85 7.07
N SER A 56 12.41 -9.10 7.90
CA SER A 56 13.21 -10.33 7.87
C SER A 56 12.31 -11.56 7.94
N ARG A 57 12.58 -12.55 7.08
CA ARG A 57 11.80 -13.80 6.92
C ARG A 57 10.39 -13.63 6.32
N ALA A 58 9.95 -12.41 6.01
CA ALA A 58 8.64 -12.12 5.43
C ALA A 58 8.73 -11.33 4.11
N SER A 59 9.84 -11.44 3.37
CA SER A 59 10.08 -10.65 2.16
C SER A 59 8.99 -10.84 1.10
N ILE A 60 8.49 -12.07 0.91
CA ILE A 60 7.41 -12.37 -0.04
C ILE A 60 6.10 -11.71 0.41
N THR A 61 5.72 -11.89 1.68
CA THR A 61 4.51 -11.32 2.28
C THR A 61 4.49 -9.80 2.15
N ILE A 62 5.56 -9.11 2.58
CA ILE A 62 5.66 -7.65 2.51
C ILE A 62 5.65 -7.15 1.07
N THR A 63 6.40 -7.80 0.17
CA THR A 63 6.44 -7.41 -1.25
C THR A 63 5.09 -7.58 -1.91
N SER A 64 4.40 -8.68 -1.63
CA SER A 64 3.06 -8.97 -2.16
C SER A 64 2.04 -7.96 -1.66
N ALA A 65 2.00 -7.71 -0.34
CA ALA A 65 1.10 -6.75 0.27
C ALA A 65 1.32 -5.33 -0.26
N THR A 66 2.57 -4.88 -0.32
CA THR A 66 2.95 -3.56 -0.85
C THR A 66 2.51 -3.39 -2.30
N ARG A 67 2.75 -4.42 -3.12
CA ARG A 67 2.32 -4.45 -4.52
C ARG A 67 0.79 -4.42 -4.65
N SER A 68 0.08 -5.16 -3.80
CA SER A 68 -1.38 -5.21 -3.79
C SER A 68 -1.99 -3.83 -3.48
N ILE A 69 -1.47 -3.12 -2.47
CA ILE A 69 -1.89 -1.76 -2.12
C ILE A 69 -1.71 -0.82 -3.31
N LYS A 70 -0.51 -0.81 -3.90
CA LYS A 70 -0.17 0.03 -5.06
C LYS A 70 -1.10 -0.22 -6.25
N ASN A 71 -1.26 -1.48 -6.62
CA ASN A 71 -2.02 -1.86 -7.81
C ASN A 71 -3.51 -1.60 -7.64
N SER A 72 -4.06 -1.89 -6.46
CA SER A 72 -5.47 -1.69 -6.15
C SER A 72 -5.82 -0.20 -6.16
N ALA A 73 -5.03 0.63 -5.49
CA ALA A 73 -5.24 2.08 -5.48
C ALA A 73 -5.16 2.67 -6.89
N ARG A 74 -4.13 2.30 -7.66
CA ARG A 74 -3.97 2.75 -9.06
C ARG A 74 -5.08 2.28 -9.97
N ARG A 75 -5.62 1.07 -9.77
CA ARG A 75 -6.73 0.55 -10.57
C ARG A 75 -7.98 1.40 -10.38
N VAL A 76 -8.33 1.72 -9.14
CA VAL A 76 -9.46 2.60 -8.82
C VAL A 76 -9.21 4.01 -9.34
N ALA A 77 -8.01 4.56 -9.11
CA ALA A 77 -7.64 5.89 -9.56
C ALA A 77 -7.77 6.08 -11.08
N ARG A 78 -7.33 5.09 -11.87
CA ARG A 78 -7.46 5.14 -13.34
C ARG A 78 -8.89 5.20 -13.83
N GLN A 79 -9.84 4.66 -13.06
CA GLN A 79 -11.25 4.62 -13.43
C GLN A 79 -12.01 5.86 -12.96
N LEU A 80 -11.61 6.43 -11.82
CA LEU A 80 -12.43 7.42 -11.11
C LEU A 80 -11.77 8.80 -10.97
N LEU A 81 -10.45 8.90 -11.06
CA LEU A 81 -9.74 10.16 -10.89
C LEU A 81 -9.33 10.75 -12.23
N THR A 82 -9.60 12.04 -12.40
CA THR A 82 -9.08 12.80 -13.54
C THR A 82 -7.57 12.93 -13.40
N PRO A 83 -6.78 12.57 -14.43
CA PRO A 83 -5.35 12.82 -14.43
C PRO A 83 -5.11 14.33 -14.20
N PRO A 84 -4.21 14.73 -13.29
CA PRO A 84 -3.85 16.13 -13.20
C PRO A 84 -3.25 16.57 -14.53
N ALA A 85 -3.55 17.80 -14.94
CA ALA A 85 -3.04 18.38 -16.17
C ALA A 85 -1.52 18.16 -16.24
N SER A 86 -1.04 17.58 -17.34
CA SER A 86 0.39 17.53 -17.59
C SER A 86 0.89 18.96 -17.65
N LYS A 87 1.89 19.29 -16.82
CA LYS A 87 2.74 20.43 -17.10
C LYS A 87 3.63 20.12 -18.30
#